data_AF-A0A804MFD5-F1
#
_entry.id   AF-A0A804MFD5-F1
#
_cell.length_a   1.000
_cell.length_b   1.000
_cell.length_c   1.000
_cell.angle_alpha   90.00
_cell.angle_beta   90.00
_cell.angle_gamma   90.00
#
_symmetry.space_group_name_H-M   'P 1'
#
loop_
_entity.id
_entity.type
_entity.pdbx_description
1 polymer ?
#
loop_
_entity_poly.entity_id
_entity_poly.type
_entity_poly.pdbx_seq_one_letter_code
_entity_poly.pdbx_strand_id
1 'polypeptide(L)'
;MQQRVAQLEEELRREREEKARTVRDLEDLRRDGGAKGVADKVHLLEREVSKSKQSERKMLESLIYQTKQLEQTKISLEEAKLEMATLQQQASKSLASARRGGVLEQRSVRDLMFGGADEEIMVLRAELRAAVQGEERSRKALDDLSAALSDVTAEARQVKAWLSEAQAELEAANAEAGRLRAALRGASDERDRYRLEADECAAAWGDKERVLLDCVRASEGDASRARQENTRLVESQRVVRDENARLRDILKQAVAEASAARDSLELARAENARLSAAVADKDGALQSLRQEYECVRVSEAAAQGSLRELNSLLAATTTTACNTPASSAKTAPAPGYGLDQRLPNGSSKKGTPRSASQRWMPDKPRTPSSRRTYSIGEPGKLTTGFSRSARMGNLNPRDRVFASLSNIADLKSAADAATEDLDDEFDHIDESHYVDTEDSTKHKKSLIFRRFGDFFRRKSLYKPNSAPVHTL
;
A
#
# COMPACT_ATOMS: atom_id res chain seq x y z
N MET A 1 16.43 10.22 -24.72
CA MET A 1 15.57 9.65 -23.67
C MET A 1 14.12 10.11 -23.78
N GLN A 2 13.82 11.41 -23.89
CA GLN A 2 12.44 11.94 -23.94
C GLN A 2 11.56 11.29 -25.04
N GLN A 3 12.10 11.06 -26.25
CA GLN A 3 11.35 10.39 -27.32
C GLN A 3 10.93 8.95 -26.99
N ARG A 4 11.76 8.18 -26.28
CA ARG A 4 11.42 6.79 -25.88
C ARG A 4 10.37 6.76 -24.77
N VAL A 5 10.39 7.73 -23.86
CA VAL A 5 9.37 7.87 -22.81
C VAL A 5 8.01 8.21 -23.45
N ALA A 6 7.98 9.16 -24.37
CA ALA A 6 6.76 9.53 -25.09
C ALA A 6 6.14 8.35 -25.86
N GLN A 7 6.97 7.52 -26.52
CA GLN A 7 6.50 6.31 -27.21
C GLN A 7 5.86 5.29 -26.24
N LEU A 8 6.50 5.02 -25.10
CA LEU A 8 5.97 4.09 -24.09
C LEU A 8 4.70 4.60 -23.41
N GLU A 9 4.59 5.92 -23.18
CA GLU A 9 3.36 6.52 -22.66
C GLU A 9 2.20 6.38 -23.64
N GLU A 10 2.48 6.53 -24.94
CA GLU A 10 1.47 6.38 -25.98
C GLU A 10 1.05 4.92 -26.18
N GLU A 11 1.99 3.97 -26.09
CA GLU A 11 1.69 2.53 -26.07
C GLU A 11 0.86 2.13 -24.85
N LEU A 12 1.21 2.61 -23.65
CA LEU A 12 0.44 2.35 -22.43
C LEU A 12 -0.97 2.93 -22.53
N ARG A 13 -1.12 4.11 -23.14
CA ARG A 13 -2.42 4.72 -23.42
C ARG A 13 -3.24 3.84 -24.38
N ARG A 14 -2.64 3.37 -25.49
CA ARG A 14 -3.29 2.46 -26.45
C ARG A 14 -3.71 1.15 -25.79
N GLU A 15 -2.85 0.52 -25.00
CA GLU A 15 -3.18 -0.69 -24.24
C GLU A 15 -4.33 -0.48 -23.26
N ARG A 16 -4.36 0.64 -22.54
CA ARG A 16 -5.46 0.98 -21.62
C ARG A 16 -6.78 1.16 -22.37
N GLU A 17 -6.74 1.78 -23.54
CA GLU A 17 -7.92 1.96 -24.39
C GLU A 17 -8.40 0.64 -24.99
N GLU A 18 -7.50 -0.24 -25.42
CA GLU A 18 -7.85 -1.59 -25.87
C GLU A 18 -8.44 -2.43 -24.75
N LYS A 19 -7.86 -2.43 -23.55
CA LYS A 19 -8.42 -3.09 -22.36
C LYS A 19 -9.80 -2.53 -21.99
N ALA A 20 -9.98 -1.20 -22.07
CA ALA A 20 -11.27 -0.57 -21.81
C ALA A 20 -12.32 -0.88 -22.88
N ARG A 21 -11.90 -1.19 -24.12
CA ARG A 21 -12.78 -1.67 -25.19
C ARG A 21 -13.19 -3.12 -24.95
N THR A 22 -12.24 -4.02 -24.68
CA THR A 22 -12.56 -5.44 -24.45
C THR A 22 -13.41 -5.68 -23.20
N VAL A 23 -13.23 -4.88 -22.14
CA VAL A 23 -14.10 -4.94 -20.95
C VAL A 23 -15.53 -4.53 -21.29
N ARG A 24 -15.70 -3.46 -22.09
CA ARG A 24 -17.03 -3.04 -22.57
C ARG A 24 -17.67 -4.10 -23.44
N ASP A 25 -16.92 -4.66 -24.40
CA ASP A 25 -17.42 -5.74 -25.26
C ASP A 25 -17.81 -6.98 -24.45
N LEU A 26 -17.07 -7.34 -23.39
CA LEU A 26 -17.42 -8.44 -22.49
C LEU A 26 -18.65 -8.12 -21.62
N GLU A 27 -18.81 -6.88 -21.16
CA GLU A 27 -20.00 -6.43 -20.43
C GLU A 27 -21.25 -6.42 -21.32
N ASP A 28 -21.11 -5.98 -22.57
CA ASP A 28 -22.19 -5.98 -23.56
C ASP A 28 -22.56 -7.41 -23.96
N LEU A 29 -21.59 -8.30 -24.22
CA LEU A 29 -21.84 -9.73 -24.44
C LEU A 29 -22.48 -10.40 -23.20
N ARG A 30 -22.14 -9.98 -21.98
CA ARG A 30 -22.76 -10.47 -20.75
C ARG A 30 -24.21 -9.97 -20.61
N ARG A 31 -24.49 -8.73 -21.02
CA ARG A 31 -25.84 -8.15 -21.02
C ARG A 31 -26.72 -8.79 -22.10
N ASP A 32 -26.22 -8.92 -23.31
CA ASP A 32 -27.00 -9.37 -24.46
C ASP A 32 -27.02 -10.89 -24.63
N GLY A 33 -25.96 -11.60 -24.25
CA GLY A 33 -25.74 -13.01 -24.62
C GLY A 33 -26.14 -14.06 -23.59
N GLY A 34 -26.51 -13.70 -22.35
CA GLY A 34 -26.72 -14.72 -21.31
C GLY A 34 -27.86 -14.41 -20.35
N ALA A 35 -27.79 -13.29 -19.63
CA ALA A 35 -28.74 -13.04 -18.55
C ALA A 35 -30.13 -12.65 -19.06
N LYS A 36 -30.21 -11.75 -20.06
CA LYS A 36 -31.48 -11.24 -20.57
C LYS A 36 -32.21 -12.28 -21.42
N GLY A 37 -31.51 -12.98 -22.31
CA GLY A 37 -32.08 -14.08 -23.09
C GLY A 37 -32.56 -15.26 -22.25
N VAL A 38 -31.85 -15.61 -21.17
CA VAL A 38 -32.32 -16.64 -20.22
C VAL A 38 -33.52 -16.14 -19.43
N ALA A 39 -33.52 -14.89 -18.95
CA ALA A 39 -34.66 -14.32 -18.23
C ALA A 39 -35.91 -14.26 -19.11
N ASP A 40 -35.79 -13.81 -20.36
CA ASP A 40 -36.91 -13.75 -21.32
C ASP A 40 -37.43 -15.15 -21.64
N LYS A 41 -36.53 -16.13 -21.80
CA LYS A 41 -36.91 -17.53 -22.04
C LYS A 41 -37.59 -18.16 -20.82
N VAL A 42 -37.10 -17.90 -19.61
CA VAL A 42 -37.74 -18.34 -18.36
C VAL A 42 -39.13 -17.72 -18.25
N HIS A 43 -39.27 -16.41 -18.48
CA HIS A 43 -40.57 -15.76 -18.45
C HIS A 43 -41.55 -16.30 -19.50
N LEU A 44 -41.06 -16.64 -20.70
CA LEU A 44 -41.88 -17.26 -21.74
C LEU A 44 -42.37 -18.65 -21.31
N LEU A 45 -41.47 -19.47 -20.74
CA LEU A 45 -41.79 -20.80 -20.23
C LEU A 45 -42.76 -20.74 -19.05
N GLU A 46 -42.62 -19.78 -18.14
CA GLU A 46 -43.56 -19.57 -17.02
C GLU A 46 -44.97 -19.21 -17.51
N ARG A 47 -45.08 -18.37 -18.54
CA ARG A 47 -46.37 -18.05 -19.18
C ARG A 47 -46.99 -19.28 -19.83
N GLU A 48 -46.20 -20.08 -20.53
CA GLU A 48 -46.69 -21.29 -21.20
C GLU A 48 -47.12 -22.36 -20.19
N VAL A 49 -46.35 -22.55 -19.11
CA VAL A 49 -46.74 -23.42 -17.99
C VAL A 49 -48.03 -22.94 -17.33
N SER A 50 -48.20 -21.63 -17.17
CA SER A 50 -49.42 -21.06 -16.58
C SER A 50 -50.65 -21.30 -17.48
N LYS A 51 -50.50 -21.16 -18.80
CA LYS A 51 -51.56 -21.50 -19.77
C LYS A 51 -51.91 -22.99 -19.74
N SER A 52 -50.90 -23.86 -19.76
CA SER A 52 -51.08 -25.31 -19.69
C SER A 52 -51.84 -25.73 -18.41
N LYS A 53 -51.43 -25.21 -17.25
CA LYS A 53 -52.15 -25.42 -15.97
C LYS A 53 -53.58 -24.90 -15.97
N GLN A 54 -53.87 -23.84 -16.73
CA GLN A 54 -55.23 -23.32 -16.86
C GLN A 54 -56.08 -24.23 -17.76
N SER A 55 -55.53 -24.72 -18.88
CA SER A 55 -56.24 -25.69 -19.73
C SER A 55 -56.46 -27.03 -19.04
N GLU A 56 -55.49 -27.51 -18.26
CA GLU A 56 -55.62 -28.72 -17.44
C GLU A 56 -56.73 -28.58 -16.41
N ARG A 57 -56.79 -27.44 -15.68
CA ARG A 57 -57.88 -27.14 -14.74
C ARG A 57 -59.25 -27.13 -15.41
N LYS A 58 -59.39 -26.49 -16.57
CA LYS A 58 -60.65 -26.50 -17.34
C LYS A 58 -61.04 -27.91 -17.78
N MET A 59 -60.07 -28.72 -18.20
CA MET A 59 -60.31 -30.11 -18.58
C MET A 59 -60.75 -30.95 -17.38
N LEU A 60 -60.11 -30.79 -16.22
CA LEU A 60 -60.48 -31.45 -14.97
C LEU A 60 -61.89 -31.04 -14.51
N GLU A 61 -62.24 -29.75 -14.58
CA GLU A 61 -63.59 -29.28 -14.30
C GLU A 61 -64.63 -29.90 -15.24
N SER A 62 -64.33 -30.01 -16.54
CA SER A 62 -65.19 -30.68 -17.51
C SER A 62 -65.33 -32.18 -17.22
N LEU A 63 -64.24 -32.86 -16.85
CA LEU A 63 -64.25 -34.27 -16.46
C LEU A 63 -65.11 -34.49 -15.23
N ILE A 64 -64.95 -33.67 -14.19
CA ILE A 64 -65.77 -33.74 -12.97
C ILE A 64 -67.25 -33.53 -13.31
N TYR A 65 -67.57 -32.56 -14.15
CA TYR A 65 -68.95 -32.33 -14.61
C TYR A 65 -69.51 -33.54 -15.36
N GLN A 66 -68.76 -34.10 -16.30
CA GLN A 66 -69.16 -35.30 -17.05
C GLN A 66 -69.32 -36.52 -16.14
N THR A 67 -68.43 -36.73 -15.15
CA THR A 67 -68.54 -37.81 -14.16
C THR A 67 -69.82 -37.68 -13.34
N LYS A 68 -70.14 -36.46 -12.86
CA LYS A 68 -71.40 -36.23 -12.14
C LYS A 68 -72.64 -36.51 -12.99
N GLN A 69 -72.62 -36.12 -14.26
CA GLN A 69 -73.71 -36.43 -15.21
C GLN A 69 -73.83 -37.94 -15.46
N LEU A 70 -72.70 -38.65 -15.58
CA LEU A 70 -72.68 -40.09 -15.75
C LEU A 70 -73.20 -40.82 -14.48
N GLU A 71 -72.86 -40.34 -13.29
CA GLU A 71 -73.40 -40.86 -12.03
C GLU A 71 -74.91 -40.64 -11.92
N GLN A 72 -75.41 -39.45 -12.26
CA GLN A 72 -76.86 -39.16 -12.27
C GLN A 72 -77.63 -40.03 -13.26
N THR A 73 -77.11 -40.19 -14.48
CA THR A 73 -77.74 -41.04 -15.51
C THR A 73 -77.68 -42.52 -15.12
N LYS A 74 -76.61 -42.97 -14.46
CA LYS A 74 -76.50 -44.32 -13.91
C LYS A 74 -77.54 -44.57 -12.82
N ILE A 75 -77.73 -43.64 -11.88
CA ILE A 75 -78.77 -43.75 -10.84
C ILE A 75 -80.16 -43.84 -11.48
N SER A 76 -80.47 -42.94 -12.43
CA SER A 76 -81.76 -42.93 -13.13
C SER A 76 -82.01 -44.24 -13.90
N LEU A 77 -80.95 -44.82 -14.49
CA LEU A 77 -81.03 -46.12 -15.17
C LEU A 77 -81.26 -47.27 -14.19
N GLU A 78 -80.62 -47.25 -13.03
CA GLU A 78 -80.84 -48.25 -11.98
C GLU A 78 -82.27 -48.16 -11.41
N GLU A 79 -82.79 -46.96 -11.20
CA GLU A 79 -84.20 -46.72 -10.81
C GLU A 79 -85.18 -47.26 -11.86
N ALA A 80 -84.99 -46.92 -13.15
CA ALA A 80 -85.82 -47.42 -14.23
C ALA A 80 -85.76 -48.96 -14.35
N LYS A 81 -84.60 -49.57 -14.13
CA LYS A 81 -84.45 -51.03 -14.09
C LYS A 81 -85.22 -51.66 -12.93
N LEU A 82 -85.21 -51.03 -11.75
CA LEU A 82 -86.00 -51.48 -10.60
C LEU A 82 -87.50 -51.35 -10.88
N GLU A 83 -87.96 -50.25 -11.48
CA GLU A 83 -89.36 -50.08 -11.89
C GLU A 83 -89.79 -51.15 -12.91
N MET A 84 -88.98 -51.40 -13.95
CA MET A 84 -89.25 -52.45 -14.93
C MET A 84 -89.33 -53.83 -14.28
N ALA A 85 -88.42 -54.17 -13.36
CA ALA A 85 -88.46 -55.44 -12.63
C ALA A 85 -89.73 -55.54 -11.77
N THR A 86 -90.16 -54.43 -11.16
CA THR A 86 -91.38 -54.36 -10.34
C THR A 86 -92.63 -54.53 -11.20
N LEU A 87 -92.69 -53.86 -12.36
CA LEU A 87 -93.76 -54.00 -13.35
C LEU A 87 -93.78 -55.41 -13.94
N GLN A 88 -92.64 -56.02 -14.23
CA GLN A 88 -92.54 -57.41 -14.67
C GLN A 88 -92.99 -58.39 -13.58
N GLN A 89 -92.70 -58.12 -12.31
CA GLN A 89 -93.18 -58.92 -11.19
C GLN A 89 -94.70 -58.78 -10.99
N GLN A 90 -95.23 -57.56 -11.14
CA GLN A 90 -96.68 -57.31 -11.11
C GLN A 90 -97.37 -57.95 -12.31
N ALA A 91 -96.81 -57.86 -13.51
CA ALA A 91 -97.31 -58.49 -14.71
C ALA A 91 -97.26 -60.02 -14.60
N SER A 92 -96.19 -60.60 -14.04
CA SER A 92 -96.11 -62.05 -13.82
C SER A 92 -97.04 -62.54 -12.71
N LYS A 93 -97.25 -61.78 -11.63
CA LYS A 93 -98.30 -62.06 -10.62
C LYS A 93 -99.71 -61.93 -11.19
N SER A 94 -99.95 -60.91 -12.02
CA SER A 94 -101.23 -60.69 -12.70
C SER A 94 -101.48 -61.74 -13.79
N LEU A 95 -100.46 -62.18 -14.52
CA LEU A 95 -100.54 -63.26 -15.50
C LEU A 95 -100.67 -64.64 -14.83
N ALA A 96 -100.06 -64.85 -13.66
CA ALA A 96 -100.25 -66.06 -12.85
C ALA A 96 -101.66 -66.11 -12.23
N SER A 97 -102.31 -64.95 -12.01
CA SER A 97 -103.70 -64.85 -11.56
C SER A 97 -104.72 -64.90 -12.72
N ALA A 98 -104.36 -64.39 -13.91
CA ALA A 98 -105.21 -64.36 -15.09
C ALA A 98 -105.14 -65.63 -15.97
N ARG A 99 -104.12 -66.49 -15.81
CA ARG A 99 -104.00 -67.76 -16.57
C ARG A 99 -104.99 -68.87 -16.17
N ARG A 100 -106.05 -68.55 -15.42
CA ARG A 100 -107.10 -69.49 -14.96
C ARG A 100 -108.45 -69.36 -15.67
N GLY A 101 -108.60 -68.57 -16.73
CA GLY A 101 -109.90 -68.39 -17.38
C GLY A 101 -109.86 -68.04 -18.86
N GLY A 102 -110.33 -68.98 -19.69
CA GLY A 102 -111.04 -68.72 -20.95
C GLY A 102 -110.19 -68.27 -22.15
N VAL A 103 -110.52 -68.58 -23.40
CA VAL A 103 -111.62 -69.32 -24.01
C VAL A 103 -111.06 -69.80 -25.35
N LEU A 104 -111.23 -71.08 -25.63
CA LEU A 104 -110.92 -71.73 -26.91
C LEU A 104 -111.96 -71.26 -27.95
N GLU A 105 -111.53 -70.49 -28.95
CA GLU A 105 -112.34 -70.28 -30.16
C GLU A 105 -112.19 -71.49 -31.09
N GLN A 106 -113.32 -72.18 -31.26
CA GLN A 106 -113.51 -73.32 -32.15
C GLN A 106 -113.30 -72.91 -33.60
N ARG A 107 -112.17 -73.32 -34.21
CA ARG A 107 -112.00 -73.26 -35.65
C ARG A 107 -112.46 -74.57 -36.28
N SER A 108 -113.67 -74.49 -36.80
CA SER A 108 -114.41 -75.43 -37.65
C SER A 108 -113.58 -76.56 -38.27
N VAL A 109 -113.90 -77.79 -37.87
CA VAL A 109 -113.39 -79.09 -38.36
C VAL A 109 -113.58 -79.29 -39.89
N ARG A 110 -114.24 -78.35 -40.59
CA ARG A 110 -114.42 -78.38 -42.04
C ARG A 110 -113.15 -78.00 -42.82
N ASP A 111 -112.28 -77.16 -42.28
CA ASP A 111 -111.04 -76.75 -42.97
C ASP A 111 -109.92 -77.79 -42.86
N LEU A 112 -109.99 -78.69 -41.85
CA LEU A 112 -109.02 -79.77 -41.63
C LEU A 112 -109.29 -81.04 -42.46
N MET A 113 -110.46 -81.17 -43.07
CA MET A 113 -110.88 -82.40 -43.75
C MET A 113 -110.96 -82.31 -45.28
N PHE A 114 -110.80 -81.12 -45.87
CA PHE A 114 -110.89 -80.91 -47.32
C PHE A 114 -109.82 -79.92 -47.81
N GLY A 115 -108.59 -80.39 -48.04
CA GLY A 115 -107.74 -79.86 -49.14
C GLY A 115 -106.72 -78.74 -48.91
N GLY A 116 -106.17 -78.52 -47.71
CA GLY A 116 -105.12 -77.49 -47.46
C GLY A 116 -103.90 -77.94 -46.64
N ALA A 117 -103.92 -79.14 -46.05
CA ALA A 117 -102.87 -79.60 -45.14
C ALA A 117 -101.49 -79.75 -45.80
N ASP A 118 -101.43 -80.12 -47.09
CA ASP A 118 -100.15 -80.24 -47.80
C ASP A 118 -99.50 -78.89 -48.11
N GLU A 119 -100.32 -77.84 -48.35
CA GLU A 119 -99.84 -76.47 -48.54
C GLU A 119 -99.35 -75.89 -47.21
N GLU A 120 -100.07 -76.11 -46.11
CA GLU A 120 -99.62 -75.73 -44.77
C GLU A 120 -98.32 -76.46 -44.38
N ILE A 121 -98.21 -77.76 -44.65
CA ILE A 121 -96.97 -78.52 -44.42
C ILE A 121 -95.82 -77.97 -45.29
N MET A 122 -96.08 -77.61 -46.55
CA MET A 122 -95.09 -76.99 -47.43
C MET A 122 -94.61 -75.64 -46.88
N VAL A 123 -95.53 -74.77 -46.45
CA VAL A 123 -95.23 -73.46 -45.87
C VAL A 123 -94.44 -73.63 -44.57
N LEU A 124 -94.90 -74.48 -43.64
CA LEU A 124 -94.19 -74.78 -42.39
C LEU A 124 -92.79 -75.35 -42.62
N ARG A 125 -92.61 -76.19 -43.65
CA ARG A 125 -91.27 -76.69 -44.04
C ARG A 125 -90.39 -75.58 -44.60
N ALA A 126 -90.95 -74.65 -45.38
CA ALA A 126 -90.22 -73.49 -45.88
C ALA A 126 -89.83 -72.52 -44.75
N GLU A 127 -90.76 -72.25 -43.82
CA GLU A 127 -90.54 -71.46 -42.63
C GLU A 127 -89.49 -72.10 -41.69
N LEU A 128 -89.56 -73.41 -41.46
CA LEU A 128 -88.56 -74.13 -40.68
C LEU A 128 -87.16 -74.01 -41.32
N ARG A 129 -87.05 -74.17 -42.65
CA ARG A 129 -85.78 -73.95 -43.35
C ARG A 129 -85.29 -72.50 -43.21
N ALA A 130 -86.18 -71.52 -43.31
CA ALA A 130 -85.83 -70.11 -43.13
C ALA A 130 -85.38 -69.81 -41.70
N ALA A 131 -86.05 -70.39 -40.69
CA ALA A 131 -85.68 -70.28 -39.28
C ALA A 131 -84.31 -70.93 -39.00
N VAL A 132 -84.05 -72.13 -39.50
CA VAL A 132 -82.75 -72.81 -39.38
C VAL A 132 -81.64 -72.00 -40.06
N GLN A 133 -81.90 -71.43 -41.25
CA GLN A 133 -80.93 -70.54 -41.89
C GLN A 133 -80.74 -69.23 -41.12
N GLY A 134 -81.78 -68.70 -40.48
CA GLY A 134 -81.70 -67.55 -39.59
C GLY A 134 -80.86 -67.84 -38.35
N GLU A 135 -81.06 -69.00 -37.73
CA GLU A 135 -80.27 -69.49 -36.60
C GLU A 135 -78.79 -69.62 -36.98
N GLU A 136 -78.46 -70.26 -38.10
CA GLU A 136 -77.08 -70.40 -38.55
C GLU A 136 -76.42 -69.04 -38.86
N ARG A 137 -77.16 -68.08 -39.43
CA ARG A 137 -76.67 -66.70 -39.60
C ARG A 137 -76.44 -66.02 -38.25
N SER A 138 -77.33 -66.21 -37.28
CA SER A 138 -77.18 -65.66 -35.93
C SER A 138 -75.99 -66.29 -35.18
N ARG A 139 -75.74 -67.59 -35.38
CA ARG A 139 -74.58 -68.29 -34.83
C ARG A 139 -73.28 -67.74 -35.40
N LYS A 140 -73.19 -67.57 -36.73
CA LYS A 140 -72.02 -66.94 -37.37
C LYS A 140 -71.78 -65.52 -36.86
N ALA A 141 -72.83 -64.70 -36.74
CA ALA A 141 -72.70 -63.36 -36.18
C ALA A 141 -72.23 -63.37 -34.71
N LEU A 142 -72.64 -64.38 -33.92
CA LEU A 142 -72.17 -64.56 -32.55
C LEU A 142 -70.70 -65.00 -32.50
N ASP A 143 -70.27 -65.89 -33.39
CA ASP A 143 -68.87 -66.32 -33.51
C ASP A 143 -67.97 -65.15 -33.94
N ASP A 144 -68.40 -64.36 -34.93
CA ASP A 144 -67.71 -63.13 -35.37
C ASP A 144 -67.62 -62.10 -34.24
N LEU A 145 -68.71 -61.92 -33.47
CA LEU A 145 -68.71 -61.05 -32.29
C LEU A 145 -67.75 -61.57 -31.21
N SER A 146 -67.71 -62.88 -30.98
CA SER A 146 -66.78 -63.51 -30.03
C SER A 146 -65.32 -63.31 -30.45
N ALA A 147 -65.03 -63.44 -31.75
CA ALA A 147 -63.70 -63.17 -32.29
C ALA A 147 -63.31 -61.69 -32.10
N ALA A 148 -64.20 -60.76 -32.46
CA ALA A 148 -63.98 -59.32 -32.26
C ALA A 148 -63.78 -58.95 -30.77
N LEU A 149 -64.52 -59.56 -29.85
CA LEU A 149 -64.33 -59.36 -28.40
C LEU A 149 -62.99 -59.92 -27.91
N SER A 150 -62.55 -61.05 -28.45
CA SER A 150 -61.23 -61.63 -28.15
C SER A 150 -60.11 -60.70 -28.61
N ASP A 151 -60.21 -60.16 -29.83
CA ASP A 151 -59.22 -59.24 -30.40
C ASP A 151 -59.15 -57.93 -29.60
N VAL A 152 -60.31 -57.31 -29.31
CA VAL A 152 -60.38 -56.10 -28.46
C VAL A 152 -59.79 -56.37 -27.06
N THR A 153 -60.02 -57.57 -26.50
CA THR A 153 -59.43 -57.95 -25.21
C THR A 153 -57.91 -58.11 -25.31
N ALA A 154 -57.39 -58.67 -26.41
CA ALA A 154 -55.96 -58.79 -26.65
C ALA A 154 -55.29 -57.43 -26.84
N GLU A 155 -55.88 -56.54 -27.63
CA GLU A 155 -55.42 -55.16 -27.81
C GLU A 155 -55.46 -54.37 -26.50
N ALA A 156 -56.53 -54.48 -25.71
CA ALA A 156 -56.62 -53.84 -24.39
C ALA A 156 -55.53 -54.33 -23.43
N ARG A 157 -55.18 -55.63 -23.48
CA ARG A 157 -54.05 -56.19 -22.72
C ARG A 157 -52.70 -55.65 -23.21
N GLN A 158 -52.51 -55.54 -24.52
CA GLN A 158 -51.29 -55.00 -25.11
C GLN A 158 -51.10 -53.51 -24.76
N VAL A 159 -52.15 -52.70 -24.89
CA VAL A 159 -52.12 -51.29 -24.49
C VAL A 159 -51.83 -51.14 -23.00
N LYS A 160 -52.39 -52.00 -22.14
CA LYS A 160 -52.08 -52.01 -20.71
C LYS A 160 -50.61 -52.36 -20.43
N ALA A 161 -50.02 -53.28 -21.20
CA ALA A 161 -48.61 -53.61 -21.09
C ALA A 161 -47.74 -52.41 -21.49
N TRP A 162 -48.02 -51.76 -22.62
CA TRP A 162 -47.32 -50.55 -23.05
C TRP A 162 -47.47 -49.39 -22.07
N LEU A 163 -48.65 -49.20 -21.47
CA LEU A 163 -48.84 -48.20 -20.40
C LEU A 163 -47.94 -48.49 -19.19
N SER A 164 -47.83 -49.76 -18.80
CA SER A 164 -47.01 -50.16 -17.64
C SER A 164 -45.52 -49.98 -17.92
N GLU A 165 -45.07 -50.28 -19.14
CA GLU A 165 -43.70 -50.04 -19.60
C GLU A 165 -43.38 -48.55 -19.63
N ALA A 166 -44.23 -47.73 -20.26
CA ALA A 166 -44.07 -46.28 -20.30
C ALA A 166 -44.11 -45.65 -18.89
N GLN A 167 -44.91 -46.20 -17.98
CA GLN A 167 -44.93 -45.76 -16.57
C GLN A 167 -43.59 -46.07 -15.87
N ALA A 168 -43.03 -47.27 -16.06
CA ALA A 168 -41.73 -47.64 -15.51
C ALA A 168 -40.59 -46.76 -16.07
N GLU A 169 -40.61 -46.46 -17.37
CA GLU A 169 -39.65 -45.54 -18.01
C GLU A 169 -39.75 -44.11 -17.45
N LEU A 170 -40.98 -43.61 -17.22
CA LEU A 170 -41.20 -42.30 -16.60
C LEU A 170 -40.67 -42.24 -15.16
N GLU A 171 -40.90 -43.29 -14.37
CA GLU A 171 -40.37 -43.40 -13.01
C GLU A 171 -38.83 -43.44 -13.01
N ALA A 172 -38.22 -44.18 -13.92
CA ALA A 172 -36.77 -44.24 -14.09
C ALA A 172 -36.18 -42.87 -14.51
N ALA A 173 -36.79 -42.20 -15.49
CA ALA A 173 -36.37 -40.86 -15.93
C ALA A 173 -36.53 -39.82 -14.82
N ASN A 174 -37.59 -39.91 -14.01
CA ASN A 174 -37.78 -39.03 -12.85
C ASN A 174 -36.73 -39.27 -11.76
N ALA A 175 -36.37 -40.53 -11.48
CA ALA A 175 -35.30 -40.87 -10.56
C ALA A 175 -33.94 -40.34 -11.04
N GLU A 176 -33.65 -40.46 -12.33
CA GLU A 176 -32.44 -39.88 -12.95
C GLU A 176 -32.42 -38.35 -12.88
N ALA A 177 -33.53 -37.69 -13.22
CA ALA A 177 -33.65 -36.24 -13.09
C ALA A 177 -33.43 -35.78 -11.64
N GLY A 178 -33.90 -36.56 -10.65
CA GLY A 178 -33.62 -36.36 -9.23
C GLY A 178 -32.13 -36.45 -8.90
N ARG A 179 -31.45 -37.51 -9.35
CA ARG A 179 -29.99 -37.70 -9.17
C ARG A 179 -29.19 -36.55 -9.78
N LEU A 180 -29.51 -36.14 -11.01
CA LEU A 180 -28.82 -35.03 -11.70
C LEU A 180 -29.07 -33.68 -11.01
N ARG A 181 -30.28 -33.42 -10.51
CA ARG A 181 -30.57 -32.20 -9.72
C ARG A 181 -29.78 -32.18 -8.41
N ALA A 182 -29.64 -33.32 -7.73
CA ALA A 182 -28.83 -33.42 -6.52
C ALA A 182 -27.34 -33.21 -6.82
N ALA A 183 -26.82 -33.81 -7.89
CA ALA A 183 -25.44 -33.61 -8.34
C ALA A 183 -25.16 -32.14 -8.72
N LEU A 184 -26.09 -31.49 -9.42
CA LEU A 184 -25.98 -30.06 -9.76
C LEU A 184 -25.97 -29.16 -8.52
N ARG A 185 -26.79 -29.48 -7.51
CA ARG A 185 -26.76 -28.77 -6.22
C ARG A 185 -25.41 -28.94 -5.53
N GLY A 186 -24.90 -30.17 -5.41
CA GLY A 186 -23.59 -30.43 -4.82
C GLY A 186 -22.44 -29.69 -5.54
N ALA A 187 -22.46 -29.69 -6.88
CA ALA A 187 -21.48 -28.96 -7.68
C ALA A 187 -21.60 -27.42 -7.51
N SER A 188 -22.83 -26.90 -7.34
CA SER A 188 -23.06 -25.48 -7.04
C SER A 188 -22.51 -25.12 -5.66
N ASP A 189 -22.76 -25.95 -4.64
CA ASP A 189 -22.27 -25.74 -3.28
C ASP A 189 -20.73 -25.82 -3.23
N GLU A 190 -20.11 -26.73 -3.98
CA GLU A 190 -18.65 -26.80 -4.16
C GLU A 190 -18.07 -25.55 -4.81
N ARG A 191 -18.70 -25.06 -5.88
CA ARG A 191 -18.31 -23.82 -6.54
C ARG A 191 -18.38 -22.63 -5.58
N ASP A 192 -19.45 -22.52 -4.80
CA ASP A 192 -19.63 -21.42 -3.86
C ASP A 192 -18.63 -21.49 -2.70
N ARG A 193 -18.28 -22.71 -2.24
CA ARG A 193 -17.18 -22.91 -1.28
C ARG A 193 -15.84 -22.42 -1.83
N TYR A 194 -15.43 -22.86 -3.02
CA TYR A 194 -14.17 -22.40 -3.63
C TYR A 194 -14.14 -20.91 -3.91
N ARG A 195 -15.29 -20.31 -4.24
CA ARG A 195 -15.42 -18.87 -4.41
C ARG A 195 -15.20 -18.12 -3.09
N LEU A 196 -15.82 -18.57 -2.00
CA LEU A 196 -15.60 -17.99 -0.67
C LEU A 196 -14.13 -18.13 -0.23
N GLU A 197 -13.51 -19.30 -0.42
CA GLU A 197 -12.09 -19.50 -0.14
C GLU A 197 -11.19 -18.56 -0.95
N ALA A 198 -11.52 -18.31 -2.22
CA ALA A 198 -10.80 -17.35 -3.07
C ALA A 198 -10.97 -15.90 -2.60
N ASP A 199 -12.20 -15.51 -2.22
CA ASP A 199 -12.51 -14.18 -1.70
C ASP A 199 -11.80 -13.93 -0.35
N GLU A 200 -11.77 -14.92 0.55
CA GLU A 200 -11.03 -14.87 1.81
C GLU A 200 -9.52 -14.80 1.59
N CYS A 201 -8.98 -15.58 0.66
CA CYS A 201 -7.58 -15.48 0.26
C CYS A 201 -7.24 -14.10 -0.29
N ALA A 202 -8.10 -13.54 -1.14
CA ALA A 202 -7.91 -12.20 -1.70
C ALA A 202 -7.94 -11.12 -0.61
N ALA A 203 -8.87 -11.21 0.35
CA ALA A 203 -8.93 -10.32 1.50
C ALA A 203 -7.65 -10.42 2.35
N ALA A 204 -7.19 -11.63 2.69
CA ALA A 204 -5.97 -11.85 3.45
C ALA A 204 -4.71 -11.31 2.74
N TRP A 205 -4.65 -11.39 1.41
CA TRP A 205 -3.57 -10.77 0.63
C TRP A 205 -3.68 -9.25 0.60
N GLY A 206 -4.88 -8.69 0.46
CA GLY A 206 -5.12 -7.26 0.58
C GLY A 206 -4.70 -6.71 1.94
N ASP A 207 -4.91 -7.46 3.03
CA ASP A 207 -4.49 -7.09 4.38
C ASP A 207 -2.96 -7.04 4.51
N LYS A 208 -2.27 -8.07 3.97
CA LYS A 208 -0.79 -8.10 3.93
C LYS A 208 -0.23 -6.96 3.09
N GLU A 209 -0.83 -6.67 1.94
CA GLU A 209 -0.42 -5.57 1.07
C GLU A 209 -0.52 -4.22 1.80
N ARG A 210 -1.61 -3.98 2.53
CA ARG A 210 -1.76 -2.75 3.33
C ARG A 210 -0.65 -2.60 4.37
N VAL A 211 -0.35 -3.66 5.12
CA VAL A 211 0.74 -3.64 6.12
C VAL A 211 2.10 -3.37 5.45
N LEU A 212 2.39 -3.98 4.30
CA LEU A 212 3.64 -3.72 3.57
C LEU A 212 3.72 -2.28 3.06
N LEU A 213 2.62 -1.72 2.54
CA LEU A 213 2.57 -0.33 2.10
C LEU A 213 2.76 0.65 3.26
N ASP A 214 2.21 0.36 4.44
CA ASP A 214 2.42 1.16 5.65
C ASP A 214 3.88 1.11 6.11
N CYS A 215 4.52 -0.07 6.08
CA CYS A 215 5.96 -0.22 6.34
C CYS A 215 6.83 0.58 5.35
N VAL A 216 6.51 0.50 4.05
CA VAL A 216 7.22 1.28 3.02
C VAL A 216 7.07 2.77 3.29
N ARG A 217 5.83 3.25 3.54
CA ARG A 217 5.55 4.66 3.83
C ARG A 217 6.29 5.15 5.08
N ALA A 218 6.34 4.33 6.15
CA ALA A 218 7.11 4.64 7.35
C ALA A 218 8.61 4.78 7.04
N SER A 219 9.17 3.83 6.29
CA SER A 219 10.58 3.84 5.89
C SER A 219 10.94 5.01 4.96
N GLU A 220 10.03 5.41 4.06
CA GLU A 220 10.17 6.60 3.21
C GLU A 220 10.14 7.89 4.05
N GLY A 221 9.28 7.92 5.08
CA GLY A 221 9.25 8.99 6.07
C GLY A 221 10.56 9.11 6.85
N ASP A 222 11.13 8.00 7.30
CA ASP A 222 12.44 7.96 7.96
C ASP A 222 13.57 8.41 7.03
N ALA A 223 13.60 7.93 5.78
CA ALA A 223 14.58 8.35 4.79
C ALA A 223 14.50 9.86 4.50
N SER A 224 13.28 10.41 4.48
CA SER A 224 13.06 11.85 4.30
C SER A 224 13.55 12.66 5.50
N ARG A 225 13.33 12.20 6.74
CA ARG A 225 13.89 12.82 7.95
C ARG A 225 15.41 12.80 7.94
N ALA A 226 16.02 11.64 7.64
CA ALA A 226 17.46 11.51 7.56
C ALA A 226 18.07 12.44 6.48
N ARG A 227 17.41 12.59 5.33
CA ARG A 227 17.82 13.56 4.29
C ARG A 227 17.77 15.00 4.79
N GLN A 228 16.70 15.40 5.48
CA GLN A 228 16.58 16.75 6.04
C GLN A 228 17.64 17.03 7.11
N GLU A 229 17.91 16.06 7.98
CA GLU A 229 18.99 16.16 8.98
C GLU A 229 20.37 16.27 8.31
N ASN A 230 20.63 15.48 7.25
CA ASN A 230 21.85 15.58 6.48
C ASN A 230 22.01 16.97 5.84
N THR A 231 20.95 17.53 5.26
CA THR A 231 20.96 18.91 4.73
C THR A 231 21.30 19.93 5.82
N ARG A 232 20.68 19.83 7.01
CA ARG A 232 20.98 20.72 8.15
C ARG A 232 22.43 20.59 8.62
N LEU A 233 22.96 19.36 8.67
CA LEU A 233 24.36 19.11 9.04
C LEU A 233 25.31 19.72 8.01
N VAL A 234 25.05 19.54 6.71
CA VAL A 234 25.84 20.16 5.63
C VAL A 234 25.82 21.69 5.72
N GLU A 235 24.65 22.30 5.98
CA GLU A 235 24.51 23.74 6.21
C GLU A 235 25.32 24.20 7.43
N SER A 236 25.24 23.46 8.55
CA SER A 236 26.01 23.78 9.76
C SER A 236 27.53 23.68 9.52
N GLN A 237 27.99 22.66 8.78
CA GLN A 237 29.39 22.53 8.39
C GLN A 237 29.84 23.66 7.48
N ARG A 238 28.98 24.13 6.57
CA ARG A 238 29.28 25.30 5.72
C ARG A 238 29.49 26.55 6.57
N VAL A 239 28.60 26.83 7.53
CA VAL A 239 28.74 27.97 8.44
C VAL A 239 30.04 27.90 9.25
N VAL A 240 30.41 26.72 9.75
CA VAL A 240 31.68 26.51 10.47
C VAL A 240 32.89 26.73 9.55
N ARG A 241 32.84 26.31 8.29
CA ARG A 241 33.91 26.58 7.31
C ARG A 241 34.04 28.08 7.00
N ASP A 242 32.93 28.78 6.82
CA ASP A 242 32.90 30.22 6.58
C ASP A 242 33.45 30.99 7.79
N GLU A 243 33.12 30.58 9.01
CA GLU A 243 33.66 31.20 10.23
C GLU A 243 35.16 30.93 10.41
N ASN A 244 35.62 29.71 10.14
CA ASN A 244 37.05 29.41 10.12
C ASN A 244 37.81 30.24 9.06
N ALA A 245 37.20 30.51 7.90
CA ALA A 245 37.79 31.42 6.91
C ALA A 245 37.90 32.85 7.47
N ARG A 246 36.82 33.39 8.08
CA ARG A 246 36.83 34.70 8.74
C ARG A 246 37.88 34.81 9.84
N LEU A 247 37.99 33.80 10.71
CA LEU A 247 38.99 33.76 11.78
C LEU A 247 40.43 33.75 11.24
N ARG A 248 40.69 33.03 10.14
CA ARG A 248 42.01 33.06 9.47
C ARG A 248 42.34 34.43 8.91
N ASP A 249 41.37 35.15 8.35
CA ASP A 249 41.60 36.50 7.83
C ASP A 249 41.83 37.52 8.95
N ILE A 250 41.09 37.42 10.06
CA ILE A 250 41.36 38.21 11.27
C ILE A 250 42.77 37.93 11.81
N LEU A 251 43.18 36.66 11.86
CA LEU A 251 44.52 36.30 12.31
C LEU A 251 45.62 36.85 11.39
N LYS A 252 45.45 36.77 10.07
CA LYS A 252 46.38 37.37 9.11
C LYS A 252 46.49 38.89 9.32
N GLN A 253 45.36 39.56 9.53
CA GLN A 253 45.35 41.00 9.81
C GLN A 253 46.07 41.30 11.13
N ALA A 254 45.79 40.55 12.21
CA ALA A 254 46.46 40.74 13.50
C ALA A 254 47.98 40.52 13.41
N VAL A 255 48.43 39.54 12.60
CA VAL A 255 49.86 39.32 12.31
C VAL A 255 50.45 40.50 11.54
N ALA A 256 49.76 41.03 10.54
CA ALA A 256 50.23 42.21 9.80
C ALA A 256 50.32 43.46 10.69
N GLU A 257 49.33 43.68 11.56
CA GLU A 257 49.33 44.78 12.54
C GLU A 257 50.45 44.61 13.58
N ALA A 258 50.68 43.39 14.06
CA ALA A 258 51.79 43.09 14.98
C ALA A 258 53.16 43.32 14.32
N SER A 259 53.33 42.95 13.06
CA SER A 259 54.56 43.24 12.28
C SER A 259 54.77 44.74 12.09
N ALA A 260 53.75 45.49 11.71
CA ALA A 260 53.85 46.95 11.57
C ALA A 260 54.17 47.65 12.92
N ALA A 261 53.61 47.16 14.02
CA ALA A 261 53.93 47.63 15.37
C ALA A 261 55.38 47.31 15.77
N ARG A 262 55.88 46.12 15.40
CA ARG A 262 57.27 45.72 15.60
C ARG A 262 58.22 46.63 14.82
N ASP A 263 57.95 46.89 13.55
CA ASP A 263 58.77 47.77 12.70
C ASP A 263 58.80 49.21 13.27
N SER A 264 57.65 49.69 13.75
CA SER A 264 57.55 51.00 14.42
C SER A 264 58.38 51.05 15.72
N LEU A 265 58.40 49.96 16.50
CA LEU A 265 59.22 49.84 17.70
C LEU A 265 60.72 49.79 17.37
N GLU A 266 61.11 49.10 16.29
CA GLU A 266 62.49 49.04 15.82
C GLU A 266 62.99 50.44 15.39
N LEU A 267 62.15 51.22 14.69
CA LEU A 267 62.44 52.63 14.37
C LEU A 267 62.61 53.48 15.65
N ALA A 268 61.71 53.34 16.63
CA ALA A 268 61.81 54.07 17.89
C ALA A 268 63.07 53.71 18.68
N ARG A 269 63.50 52.43 18.66
CA ARG A 269 64.75 51.98 19.28
C ARG A 269 65.99 52.54 18.57
N ALA A 270 66.01 52.52 17.25
CA ALA A 270 67.08 53.11 16.45
C ALA A 270 67.20 54.62 16.72
N GLU A 271 66.08 55.33 16.80
CA GLU A 271 66.07 56.76 17.14
C GLU A 271 66.56 57.02 18.57
N ASN A 272 66.14 56.20 19.55
CA ASN A 272 66.61 56.32 20.92
C ASN A 272 68.13 56.07 21.04
N ALA A 273 68.65 55.10 20.28
CA ALA A 273 70.10 54.86 20.20
C ALA A 273 70.84 56.06 19.57
N ARG A 274 70.27 56.66 18.50
CA ARG A 274 70.80 57.87 17.86
C ARG A 274 70.83 59.06 18.83
N LEU A 275 69.74 59.27 19.58
CA LEU A 275 69.65 60.31 20.60
C LEU A 275 70.64 60.05 21.75
N SER A 276 70.80 58.81 22.19
CA SER A 276 71.77 58.44 23.23
C SER A 276 73.22 58.72 22.81
N ALA A 277 73.58 58.39 21.56
CA ALA A 277 74.89 58.72 21.00
C ALA A 277 75.10 60.24 20.92
N ALA A 278 74.10 60.99 20.45
CA ALA A 278 74.17 62.45 20.42
C ALA A 278 74.30 63.08 21.82
N VAL A 279 73.64 62.50 22.84
CA VAL A 279 73.82 62.92 24.24
C VAL A 279 75.23 62.63 24.72
N ALA A 280 75.78 61.43 24.44
CA ALA A 280 77.15 61.08 24.82
C ALA A 280 78.21 62.01 24.17
N ASP A 281 78.02 62.36 22.89
CA ASP A 281 78.89 63.33 22.20
C ASP A 281 78.83 64.72 22.86
N LYS A 282 77.63 65.16 23.26
CA LYS A 282 77.43 66.43 23.98
C LYS A 282 78.03 66.39 25.38
N ASP A 283 77.89 65.29 26.10
CA ASP A 283 78.50 65.09 27.41
C ASP A 283 80.04 65.09 27.29
N GLY A 284 80.59 64.46 26.26
CA GLY A 284 82.01 64.50 25.94
C GLY A 284 82.50 65.93 25.67
N ALA A 285 81.79 66.67 24.81
CA ALA A 285 82.11 68.08 24.53
C ALA A 285 82.02 68.97 25.79
N LEU A 286 81.02 68.74 26.65
CA LEU A 286 80.90 69.44 27.94
C LEU A 286 82.04 69.09 28.90
N GLN A 287 82.48 67.83 28.93
CA GLN A 287 83.64 67.43 29.74
C GLN A 287 84.93 68.10 29.24
N SER A 288 85.16 68.14 27.93
CA SER A 288 86.29 68.89 27.35
C SER A 288 86.23 70.37 27.69
N LEU A 289 85.07 71.01 27.55
CA LEU A 289 84.90 72.42 27.92
C LEU A 289 85.15 72.66 29.41
N ARG A 290 84.74 71.73 30.28
CA ARG A 290 85.06 71.79 31.72
C ARG A 290 86.56 71.70 31.96
N GLN A 291 87.27 70.79 31.27
CA GLN A 291 88.73 70.67 31.39
C GLN A 291 89.43 71.93 30.88
N GLU A 292 88.99 72.49 29.75
CA GLU A 292 89.50 73.76 29.23
C GLU A 292 89.25 74.92 30.19
N TYR A 293 88.04 75.01 30.78
CA TYR A 293 87.72 76.00 31.80
C TYR A 293 88.62 75.84 33.03
N GLU A 294 88.86 74.61 33.48
CA GLU A 294 89.78 74.34 34.59
C GLU A 294 91.23 74.74 34.25
N CYS A 295 91.70 74.44 33.04
CA CYS A 295 93.01 74.88 32.55
C CYS A 295 93.12 76.42 32.52
N VAL A 296 92.08 77.11 32.04
CA VAL A 296 92.01 78.59 32.04
C VAL A 296 91.96 79.14 33.46
N ARG A 297 91.21 78.51 34.37
CA ARG A 297 91.14 78.91 35.78
C ARG A 297 92.49 78.78 36.47
N VAL A 298 93.23 77.70 36.19
CA VAL A 298 94.60 77.51 36.70
C VAL A 298 95.57 78.51 36.09
N SER A 299 95.50 78.77 34.78
CA SER A 299 96.38 79.75 34.11
C SER A 299 96.06 81.18 34.54
N GLU A 300 94.79 81.52 34.76
CA GLU A 300 94.35 82.77 35.36
C GLU A 300 94.89 82.89 36.80
N ALA A 301 94.75 81.86 37.63
CA ALA A 301 95.28 81.86 38.99
C ALA A 301 96.81 82.02 39.01
N ALA A 302 97.53 81.39 38.08
CA ALA A 302 98.97 81.55 37.90
C ALA A 302 99.34 82.98 37.46
N ALA A 303 98.65 83.53 36.45
CA ALA A 303 98.84 84.90 35.99
C ALA A 303 98.54 85.93 37.09
N GLN A 304 97.48 85.70 37.88
CA GLN A 304 97.17 86.50 39.07
C GLN A 304 98.26 86.37 40.14
N GLY A 305 98.84 85.18 40.32
CA GLY A 305 100.01 84.96 41.18
C GLY A 305 101.21 85.79 40.73
N SER A 306 101.58 85.72 39.45
CA SER A 306 102.66 86.53 38.87
C SER A 306 102.37 88.03 38.96
N LEU A 307 101.12 88.47 38.76
CA LEU A 307 100.70 89.86 38.97
C LEU A 307 100.86 90.30 40.43
N ARG A 308 100.52 89.42 41.39
CA ARG A 308 100.72 89.69 42.83
C ARG A 308 102.20 89.77 43.20
N GLU A 309 103.04 88.90 42.63
CA GLU A 309 104.49 88.96 42.80
C GLU A 309 105.08 90.24 42.21
N LEU A 310 104.69 90.62 40.99
CA LEU A 310 105.07 91.89 40.37
C LEU A 310 104.61 93.09 41.19
N ASN A 311 103.38 93.09 41.69
CA ASN A 311 102.87 94.14 42.59
C ASN A 311 103.64 94.17 43.91
N SER A 312 104.06 93.02 44.45
CA SER A 312 104.87 92.94 45.66
C SER A 312 106.29 93.46 45.43
N LEU A 313 106.89 93.15 44.28
CA LEU A 313 108.17 93.72 43.84
C LEU A 313 108.06 95.22 43.57
N LEU A 314 106.95 95.69 42.99
CA LEU A 314 106.67 97.10 42.79
C LEU A 314 106.56 97.79 44.16
N ALA A 315 105.78 97.23 45.10
CA ALA A 315 105.66 97.71 46.47
C ALA A 315 107.00 97.70 47.23
N ALA A 316 107.83 96.67 47.04
CA ALA A 316 109.18 96.62 47.62
C ALA A 316 110.11 97.69 47.02
N THR A 317 110.00 97.94 45.70
CA THR A 317 110.82 98.94 44.97
C THR A 317 110.35 100.37 45.21
N THR A 318 109.07 100.59 45.53
CA THR A 318 108.50 101.92 45.79
C THR A 318 108.49 102.33 47.26
N THR A 319 109.36 101.75 48.08
CA THR A 319 109.54 102.17 49.48
C THR A 319 110.40 103.44 49.60
N THR A 320 109.91 104.56 49.05
CA THR A 320 110.18 105.92 49.58
C THR A 320 108.88 106.74 49.54
N ALA A 321 108.30 106.95 50.72
CA ALA A 321 107.33 107.97 51.11
C ALA A 321 105.84 107.87 50.68
N CYS A 322 105.01 108.07 51.71
CA CYS A 322 103.61 108.56 51.73
C CYS A 322 102.43 107.55 51.74
N ASN A 323 102.05 107.16 52.97
CA ASN A 323 100.82 107.56 53.66
C ASN A 323 99.42 107.40 53.01
N THR A 324 98.67 106.40 53.50
CA THR A 324 97.32 106.48 54.15
C THR A 324 96.07 106.94 53.33
N PRO A 325 94.82 106.65 53.77
CA PRO A 325 93.93 105.69 53.08
C PRO A 325 92.50 106.22 52.79
N ALA A 326 91.59 105.28 52.47
CA ALA A 326 90.16 105.24 52.81
C ALA A 326 89.10 105.64 51.76
N SER A 327 88.05 104.80 51.79
CA SER A 327 86.63 105.17 51.78
C SER A 327 85.86 105.08 50.46
N SER A 328 84.94 104.10 50.45
CA SER A 328 83.53 104.22 49.99
C SER A 328 83.31 104.46 48.49
N ALA A 329 82.23 104.05 47.83
CA ALA A 329 80.94 103.59 48.26
C ALA A 329 80.26 102.91 47.05
N LYS A 330 79.34 101.98 47.36
CA LYS A 330 77.96 101.97 46.83
C LYS A 330 77.74 101.86 45.30
N THR A 331 77.26 100.70 44.86
CA THR A 331 75.90 100.53 44.26
C THR A 331 75.59 99.05 43.97
N ALA A 332 74.63 98.50 44.73
CA ALA A 332 73.68 97.48 44.24
C ALA A 332 72.68 98.16 43.24
N PRO A 333 71.72 97.51 42.55
CA PRO A 333 71.17 96.15 42.74
C PRO A 333 70.86 95.35 41.43
N ALA A 334 70.30 94.14 41.63
CA ALA A 334 69.59 93.28 40.66
C ALA A 334 68.42 94.03 39.94
N PRO A 335 67.73 93.51 38.88
CA PRO A 335 66.92 92.28 38.94
C PRO A 335 66.66 91.49 37.62
N GLY A 336 66.23 90.23 37.79
CA GLY A 336 65.05 89.59 37.17
C GLY A 336 64.85 89.58 35.65
N TYR A 337 64.84 88.36 35.07
CA TYR A 337 63.90 87.99 33.99
C TYR A 337 63.34 86.60 34.31
N GLY A 338 62.12 86.58 34.85
CA GLY A 338 61.22 85.44 34.71
C GLY A 338 60.58 85.48 33.32
N LEU A 339 60.31 84.31 32.76
CA LEU A 339 59.30 84.14 31.72
C LEU A 339 58.60 82.79 31.91
N ASP A 340 57.60 82.81 32.80
CA ASP A 340 56.33 82.14 32.52
C ASP A 340 55.80 82.69 31.19
N GLN A 341 55.35 81.83 30.27
CA GLN A 341 54.03 81.92 29.62
C GLN A 341 53.90 81.06 28.35
N ARG A 342 52.79 80.30 28.35
CA ARG A 342 51.83 80.12 27.25
C ARG A 342 52.24 79.29 26.02
N LEU A 343 51.62 78.11 25.98
CA LEU A 343 50.79 77.60 24.87
C LEU A 343 50.50 78.60 23.73
N PRO A 344 50.41 78.09 22.50
CA PRO A 344 49.27 78.39 21.67
C PRO A 344 48.51 77.12 21.30
N ASN A 345 47.28 77.10 21.81
CA ASN A 345 46.16 76.38 21.26
C ASN A 345 46.08 76.65 19.74
N GLY A 346 46.08 75.60 18.93
CA GLY A 346 46.11 75.67 17.46
C GLY A 346 45.31 74.51 16.87
N SER A 347 44.01 74.70 16.86
CA SER A 347 42.97 73.87 16.25
C SER A 347 43.34 73.17 14.94
N SER A 348 42.82 71.95 14.74
CA SER A 348 41.72 71.69 13.78
C SER A 348 41.88 70.35 13.03
N LYS A 349 40.87 69.50 13.23
CA LYS A 349 40.30 68.48 12.32
C LYS A 349 40.90 67.07 12.26
N LYS A 350 40.07 66.18 12.82
CA LYS A 350 39.69 64.80 12.40
C LYS A 350 40.35 63.62 13.11
N GLY A 351 39.53 62.95 13.92
CA GLY A 351 39.42 61.48 13.90
C GLY A 351 39.83 60.74 15.17
N THR A 352 38.99 60.72 16.20
CA THR A 352 39.00 59.73 17.31
C THR A 352 38.89 58.29 16.77
N PRO A 353 39.44 57.29 17.49
CA PRO A 353 38.65 56.65 18.54
C PRO A 353 39.39 56.46 19.86
N ARG A 354 38.73 56.86 20.94
CA ARG A 354 38.89 56.29 22.28
C ARG A 354 38.54 54.80 22.24
N SER A 355 39.20 54.04 23.12
CA SER A 355 38.79 52.74 23.67
C SER A 355 39.22 51.49 22.89
N ALA A 356 40.23 50.77 23.41
CA ALA A 356 40.28 49.30 23.47
C ALA A 356 41.56 48.82 24.19
N SER A 357 41.68 49.01 25.51
CA SER A 357 42.80 48.43 26.30
C SER A 357 42.38 47.77 27.62
N GLN A 358 41.08 47.46 27.78
CA GLN A 358 40.59 46.64 28.90
C GLN A 358 39.58 45.56 28.45
N ARG A 359 39.89 44.80 27.39
CA ARG A 359 38.99 43.74 26.88
C ARG A 359 39.41 42.30 27.27
N TRP A 360 40.42 42.15 28.10
CA TRP A 360 40.89 40.84 28.58
C TRP A 360 40.72 40.72 30.10
N MET A 361 39.47 40.67 30.56
CA MET A 361 39.08 40.15 31.87
C MET A 361 37.76 39.39 31.70
N PRO A 362 37.67 38.11 32.13
CA PRO A 362 36.40 37.40 32.09
C PRO A 362 35.59 37.80 33.33
N ASP A 363 34.73 38.81 33.18
CA ASP A 363 33.74 39.11 34.21
C ASP A 363 32.64 38.04 34.21
N LYS A 364 32.61 37.29 35.30
CA LYS A 364 31.50 36.44 35.74
C LYS A 364 30.22 37.27 35.84
N PRO A 365 29.07 36.71 35.45
CA PRO A 365 27.91 36.85 36.31
C PRO A 365 27.35 35.47 36.70
N ARG A 366 27.19 35.32 38.01
CA ARG A 366 26.48 34.25 38.69
C ARG A 366 24.97 34.33 38.40
N THR A 367 24.39 33.17 38.10
CA THR A 367 23.05 32.68 38.51
C THR A 367 21.82 33.07 37.65
N PRO A 368 20.66 32.36 37.75
CA PRO A 368 20.46 31.05 37.11
C PRO A 368 19.03 30.88 36.55
N SER A 369 18.81 30.41 35.31
CA SER A 369 17.56 29.69 35.01
C SER A 369 17.52 28.98 33.67
N SER A 370 17.01 27.75 33.72
CA SER A 370 16.28 27.05 32.66
C SER A 370 17.05 26.53 31.44
N ARG A 371 17.21 25.19 31.49
CA ARG A 371 16.60 24.25 30.52
C ARG A 371 17.57 23.53 29.55
N ARG A 372 18.11 22.44 30.08
CA ARG A 372 17.96 21.07 29.54
C ARG A 372 18.68 20.78 28.22
N THR A 373 19.95 20.39 28.30
CA THR A 373 20.58 19.47 27.33
C THR A 373 21.48 18.48 28.08
N TYR A 374 21.33 17.22 27.72
CA TYR A 374 21.89 16.04 28.36
C TYR A 374 23.39 15.91 28.07
N SER A 375 24.20 15.77 29.12
CA SER A 375 25.59 15.30 29.02
C SER A 375 25.61 13.79 28.85
N ILE A 376 26.39 13.37 27.86
CA ILE A 376 26.90 12.02 27.58
C ILE A 376 27.69 11.54 28.80
N GLY A 377 27.34 10.37 29.33
CA GLY A 377 28.01 9.72 30.46
C GLY A 377 27.80 8.20 30.40
N GLU A 378 28.91 7.50 30.17
CA GLU A 378 29.32 6.14 30.57
C GLU A 378 28.31 4.97 30.66
N PRO A 379 28.61 3.81 30.05
CA PRO A 379 27.80 2.60 30.21
C PRO A 379 28.26 1.81 31.45
N GLY A 380 27.49 1.93 32.53
CA GLY A 380 27.68 1.15 33.76
C GLY A 380 26.44 0.32 34.11
N LYS A 381 26.51 -0.98 33.80
CA LYS A 381 25.89 -2.12 34.52
C LYS A 381 24.52 -1.87 35.18
N LEU A 382 23.42 -2.21 34.51
CA LEU A 382 22.19 -2.60 35.19
C LEU A 382 21.54 -3.83 34.53
N THR A 383 21.73 -4.94 35.24
CA THR A 383 21.06 -6.21 35.13
C THR A 383 19.64 -6.12 35.69
N THR A 384 18.61 -6.19 34.85
CA THR A 384 17.21 -6.53 35.17
C THR A 384 16.47 -6.46 33.83
N GLY A 385 15.87 -7.50 33.26
CA GLY A 385 15.13 -8.59 33.87
C GLY A 385 13.70 -8.53 33.36
N PHE A 386 13.45 -8.93 32.10
CA PHE A 386 12.11 -9.27 31.63
C PHE A 386 12.17 -10.53 30.75
N SER A 387 11.94 -11.65 31.41
CA SER A 387 11.70 -12.95 30.81
C SER A 387 10.33 -12.97 30.13
N ARG A 388 10.24 -13.51 28.92
CA ARG A 388 9.15 -14.43 28.57
C ARG A 388 9.52 -15.35 27.38
N SER A 389 9.46 -16.64 27.66
CA SER A 389 9.27 -17.75 26.72
C SER A 389 10.51 -18.40 26.09
N ALA A 390 11.29 -19.10 26.92
CA ALA A 390 12.04 -20.28 26.50
C ALA A 390 11.11 -21.51 26.60
N ARG A 391 10.66 -22.03 25.47
CA ARG A 391 10.14 -23.41 25.32
C ARG A 391 10.13 -23.77 23.83
N MET A 392 10.39 -25.03 23.49
CA MET A 392 10.63 -25.62 22.16
C MET A 392 12.11 -25.49 21.73
N GLY A 393 13.00 -26.47 21.92
CA GLY A 393 12.81 -27.92 21.84
C GLY A 393 13.26 -28.40 20.46
N ASN A 394 14.55 -28.78 20.36
CA ASN A 394 15.21 -29.60 19.35
C ASN A 394 14.45 -29.86 18.02
N LEU A 395 14.62 -28.99 17.00
CA LEU A 395 14.15 -29.23 15.63
C LEU A 395 15.21 -28.84 14.60
N ASN A 396 15.24 -29.62 13.51
CA ASN A 396 16.33 -29.79 12.53
C ASN A 396 16.84 -28.51 11.83
N PRO A 397 18.11 -28.49 11.35
CA PRO A 397 18.73 -27.33 10.69
C PRO A 397 18.00 -26.78 9.44
N ARG A 398 17.11 -27.57 8.82
CA ARG A 398 16.34 -27.16 7.62
C ARG A 398 15.05 -26.39 7.91
N ASP A 399 14.55 -26.40 9.14
CA ASP A 399 13.35 -25.63 9.51
C ASP A 399 13.71 -24.23 10.06
N ARG A 400 14.99 -23.95 10.32
CA ARG A 400 15.48 -22.61 10.69
C ARG A 400 15.35 -21.58 9.57
N VAL A 401 15.26 -22.01 8.31
CA VAL A 401 15.31 -21.10 7.16
C VAL A 401 13.96 -20.43 6.86
N PHE A 402 12.87 -20.87 7.51
CA PHE A 402 11.53 -20.30 7.34
C PHE A 402 11.03 -19.50 8.56
N ALA A 403 11.79 -19.47 9.67
CA ALA A 403 11.36 -18.85 10.92
C ALA A 403 12.02 -17.49 11.25
N SER A 404 12.90 -16.96 10.39
CA SER A 404 13.75 -15.80 10.73
C SER A 404 13.47 -14.50 9.94
N LEU A 405 12.24 -14.26 9.49
CA LEU A 405 11.89 -13.00 8.79
C LEU A 405 11.20 -11.94 9.66
N SER A 406 11.25 -12.06 11.00
CA SER A 406 10.49 -11.19 11.90
C SER A 406 11.29 -10.13 12.67
N ASN A 407 12.58 -9.90 12.39
CA ASN A 407 13.32 -8.85 13.10
C ASN A 407 14.26 -8.05 12.19
N ILE A 408 13.73 -6.97 11.61
CA ILE A 408 14.49 -5.98 10.82
C ILE A 408 15.60 -5.30 11.68
N ALA A 409 15.53 -5.39 13.01
CA ALA A 409 16.59 -4.92 13.91
C ALA A 409 17.86 -5.78 13.88
N ASP A 410 17.76 -7.10 13.67
CA ASP A 410 18.92 -8.01 13.72
C ASP A 410 19.78 -7.94 12.45
N LEU A 411 19.20 -7.52 11.32
CA LEU A 411 19.94 -7.27 10.06
C LEU A 411 20.79 -6.01 10.12
N LYS A 412 20.51 -5.08 11.04
CA LYS A 412 21.26 -3.83 11.18
C LYS A 412 22.53 -4.04 12.01
N SER A 413 22.46 -4.83 13.09
CA SER A 413 23.64 -5.22 13.87
C SER A 413 24.60 -6.14 13.13
N ALA A 414 24.13 -6.99 12.22
CA ALA A 414 25.00 -7.82 11.39
C ALA A 414 25.67 -7.04 10.23
N ALA A 415 25.08 -5.91 9.81
CA ALA A 415 25.66 -5.03 8.80
C ALA A 415 26.68 -4.04 9.41
N ASP A 416 26.43 -3.54 10.63
CA ASP A 416 27.38 -2.69 11.36
C ASP A 416 28.62 -3.48 11.82
N ALA A 417 28.47 -4.76 12.21
CA ALA A 417 29.60 -5.63 12.60
C ALA A 417 30.49 -6.09 11.42
N ALA A 418 30.10 -5.83 10.17
CA ALA A 418 30.89 -6.19 8.98
C ALA A 418 31.65 -4.99 8.38
N THR A 419 31.56 -3.82 9.01
CA THR A 419 32.20 -2.57 8.55
C THR A 419 33.27 -2.03 9.50
N GLU A 420 33.56 -2.71 10.62
CA GLU A 420 34.51 -2.24 11.65
C GLU A 420 35.96 -2.80 11.52
N ASP A 421 36.31 -3.46 10.41
CA ASP A 421 37.66 -4.08 10.22
C ASP A 421 38.45 -3.51 9.01
N LEU A 422 38.18 -2.27 8.58
CA LEU A 422 38.91 -1.62 7.46
C LEU A 422 39.33 -0.18 7.78
N ASP A 423 40.01 0.01 8.91
CA ASP A 423 40.69 1.26 9.25
C ASP A 423 42.19 1.00 9.41
N ASP A 424 42.91 0.96 8.29
CA ASP A 424 44.36 1.23 8.24
C ASP A 424 44.75 1.55 6.78
N GLU A 425 45.57 2.59 6.61
CA GLU A 425 46.43 2.82 5.44
C GLU A 425 45.81 3.44 4.16
N PHE A 426 45.47 4.74 4.18
CA PHE A 426 45.52 5.59 2.96
C PHE A 426 45.82 7.07 3.31
N ASP A 427 47.05 7.32 3.77
CA ASP A 427 47.66 8.65 3.67
C ASP A 427 48.38 8.75 2.31
N HIS A 428 48.27 9.92 1.66
CA HIS A 428 48.98 10.38 0.46
C HIS A 428 48.38 10.02 -0.92
N ILE A 429 47.33 10.71 -1.37
CA ILE A 429 47.21 11.07 -2.79
C ILE A 429 46.80 12.54 -2.92
N ASP A 430 47.80 13.32 -3.32
CA ASP A 430 47.76 14.72 -3.70
C ASP A 430 47.14 14.89 -5.09
N GLU A 431 46.47 16.03 -5.28
CA GLU A 431 46.20 16.78 -6.50
C GLU A 431 45.96 16.05 -7.86
N SER A 432 44.85 16.45 -8.50
CA SER A 432 44.56 16.39 -9.95
C SER A 432 44.05 15.07 -10.56
N HIS A 433 42.72 14.98 -10.76
CA HIS A 433 42.14 14.79 -12.10
C HIS A 433 40.59 14.80 -12.03
N TYR A 434 40.03 15.87 -12.58
CA TYR A 434 38.61 16.07 -12.81
C TYR A 434 38.23 15.35 -14.12
N VAL A 435 37.79 14.09 -14.08
CA VAL A 435 37.05 13.49 -15.21
C VAL A 435 36.20 12.30 -14.76
N ASP A 436 34.89 12.47 -14.91
CA ASP A 436 33.91 11.47 -15.36
C ASP A 436 33.80 10.14 -14.59
N THR A 437 32.91 10.09 -13.59
CA THR A 437 32.44 8.82 -12.99
C THR A 437 30.92 8.80 -12.81
N GLU A 438 30.17 9.08 -13.88
CA GLU A 438 28.73 8.78 -13.96
C GLU A 438 28.43 7.35 -14.45
N ASP A 439 28.95 6.27 -13.84
CA ASP A 439 28.44 4.92 -14.22
C ASP A 439 28.49 3.78 -13.19
N SER A 440 28.94 4.00 -11.95
CA SER A 440 29.08 2.88 -10.98
C SER A 440 27.79 2.52 -10.21
N THR A 441 26.72 3.34 -10.28
CA THR A 441 25.53 3.14 -9.44
C THR A 441 24.35 2.40 -10.11
N LYS A 442 24.50 1.99 -11.37
CA LYS A 442 23.42 1.36 -12.16
C LYS A 442 23.39 -0.18 -12.08
N HIS A 443 24.47 -0.83 -11.64
CA HIS A 443 24.55 -2.30 -11.67
C HIS A 443 24.01 -3.02 -10.41
N LYS A 444 23.85 -2.32 -9.28
CA LYS A 444 23.33 -2.95 -8.04
C LYS A 444 21.80 -3.00 -7.94
N LYS A 445 21.09 -2.22 -8.77
CA LYS A 445 19.62 -2.16 -8.77
C LYS A 445 18.96 -3.23 -9.66
N SER A 446 19.72 -3.85 -10.57
CA SER A 446 19.23 -4.87 -11.51
C SER A 446 19.05 -6.27 -10.88
N LEU A 447 19.89 -6.65 -9.91
CA LEU A 447 19.87 -8.00 -9.34
C LEU A 447 18.69 -8.29 -8.41
N ILE A 448 18.10 -7.25 -7.80
CA ILE A 448 17.00 -7.42 -6.82
C ILE A 448 15.65 -7.59 -7.53
N PHE A 449 15.45 -6.96 -8.69
CA PHE A 449 14.21 -7.13 -9.49
C PHE A 449 14.17 -8.43 -10.29
N ARG A 450 15.33 -9.05 -10.56
CA ARG A 450 15.39 -10.36 -11.24
C ARG A 450 14.88 -11.49 -10.34
N ARG A 451 15.03 -11.36 -9.02
CA ARG A 451 14.60 -12.36 -8.03
C ARG A 451 13.09 -12.31 -7.72
N PHE A 452 12.44 -11.16 -7.89
CA PHE A 452 10.99 -11.01 -7.72
C PHE A 452 10.19 -11.53 -8.92
N GLY A 453 10.75 -11.45 -10.14
CA GLY A 453 10.10 -11.91 -11.37
C GLY A 453 9.98 -13.44 -11.51
N ASP A 454 10.78 -14.20 -10.78
CA ASP A 454 10.79 -15.68 -10.83
C ASP A 454 9.75 -16.32 -9.91
N PHE A 455 9.17 -15.57 -8.98
CA PHE A 455 8.13 -16.08 -8.06
C PHE A 455 6.75 -16.14 -8.71
N PHE A 456 6.46 -15.23 -9.65
CA PHE A 456 5.20 -15.20 -10.39
C PHE A 456 5.21 -16.07 -11.66
N ARG A 457 6.39 -16.43 -12.17
CA ARG A 457 6.52 -17.21 -13.41
C ARG A 457 6.46 -18.74 -13.22
N ARG A 458 6.53 -19.23 -11.97
CA ARG A 458 6.58 -20.68 -11.65
C ARG A 458 5.25 -21.31 -11.24
N LYS A 459 4.11 -20.63 -11.44
CA LYS A 459 2.75 -21.19 -11.23
C LYS A 459 2.09 -21.56 -12.56
N SER A 460 2.80 -22.35 -13.34
CA SER A 460 2.30 -23.17 -14.44
C SER A 460 3.06 -24.48 -14.27
N LEU A 461 2.39 -25.63 -14.29
CA LEU A 461 2.86 -27.02 -14.08
C LEU A 461 2.19 -27.71 -12.88
N TYR A 462 0.88 -27.93 -12.96
CA TYR A 462 0.22 -29.07 -12.33
C TYR A 462 -0.94 -29.55 -13.23
N LYS A 463 -0.67 -30.57 -14.04
CA LYS A 463 -1.69 -31.55 -14.43
C LYS A 463 -0.99 -32.88 -14.77
N PRO A 464 -1.08 -33.90 -13.89
CA PRO A 464 -0.61 -35.24 -14.22
C PRO A 464 -1.67 -35.90 -15.12
N ASN A 465 -1.27 -36.29 -16.32
CA ASN A 465 -2.08 -37.18 -17.17
C ASN A 465 -2.08 -38.58 -16.54
N SER A 466 -3.18 -38.97 -15.90
CA SER A 466 -3.51 -40.37 -15.62
C SER A 466 -4.44 -40.90 -16.72
N ALA A 467 -3.94 -41.92 -17.43
CA ALA A 467 -4.56 -42.58 -18.57
C ALA A 467 -5.92 -43.27 -18.28
N PRO A 468 -6.72 -43.58 -19.31
CA PRO A 468 -7.69 -44.67 -19.25
C PRO A 468 -7.03 -46.00 -19.63
N VAL A 469 -7.04 -46.95 -18.69
CA VAL A 469 -6.66 -48.35 -18.91
C VAL A 469 -7.89 -49.09 -19.46
N HIS A 470 -7.72 -49.79 -20.59
CA HIS A 470 -8.67 -50.75 -21.15
C HIS A 470 -9.06 -51.83 -20.12
N THR A 471 -10.34 -52.17 -20.02
CA THR A 471 -10.82 -53.51 -19.66
C THR A 471 -12.32 -53.65 -19.97
N LEU A 472 -12.63 -54.74 -20.70
CA LEU A 472 -13.92 -55.24 -21.21
C LEU A 472 -14.44 -54.63 -22.53
#